data_AF-A0A5M7BFT3-F1
#
_entry.id   AF-A0A5M7BFT3-F1
#
_cell.length_a   1.000
_cell.length_b   1.000
_cell.length_c   1.000
_cell.angle_alpha   90.00
_cell.angle_beta   90.00
_cell.angle_gamma   90.00
#
_symmetry.space_group_name_H-M   'P 1'
#
loop_
_entity.id
_entity.type
_entity.pdbx_description
1 polymer ?
#
loop_
_entity_poly.entity_id
_entity_poly.type
_entity_poly.pdbx_seq_one_letter_code
_entity_poly.pdbx_strand_id
1 'polypeptide(L)'
;MSSPDLPAAPVRSPFPDSDYPAAPYPGARPGFSFVHLDGVGRALTPDSSVPSGWRVSGDGPDGGCLDDWLAERGAAPMRGRQLVLAYGSNACPSKITWLRTELGLSGPVVVLTARCTGLSAVWAAGLRVHDGQRPAVLVAAPGVVEEHALWFATPEQRRVLDRCEGRGVRYRLVHLHGDERVRLADGSEPRRVLAYAAAGPQRAPLLVDGRPVRCLDVDQLAARALLGTPSDGDGLVCTEITGEPDW
;
A
#
# COMPACT_ATOMS: atom_id res chain seq x y z
N MET A 1 14.40 -3.95 30.85
CA MET A 1 13.84 -2.64 31.22
C MET A 1 13.36 -1.99 29.94
N SER A 2 12.07 -2.09 29.63
CA SER A 2 11.49 -1.45 28.44
C SER A 2 11.43 0.05 28.66
N SER A 3 11.95 0.83 27.70
CA SER A 3 11.75 2.28 27.71
C SER A 3 10.26 2.58 27.60
N PRO A 4 9.74 3.58 28.33
CA PRO A 4 8.39 4.06 28.08
C PRO A 4 8.37 4.73 26.71
N ASP A 5 7.47 4.29 25.83
CA ASP A 5 7.19 4.94 24.55
C ASP A 5 6.82 6.40 24.83
N LEU A 6 7.66 7.32 24.35
CA LEU A 6 7.30 8.72 24.27
C LEU A 6 6.06 8.84 23.38
N PRO A 7 5.05 9.67 23.74
CA PRO A 7 3.91 9.89 22.88
C PRO A 7 4.40 10.43 21.53
N ALA A 8 3.98 9.77 20.45
CA ALA A 8 4.28 10.23 19.10
C ALA A 8 3.86 11.71 18.96
N ALA A 9 4.71 12.51 18.33
CA ALA A 9 4.40 13.91 18.06
C ALA A 9 3.03 14.01 17.35
N PRO A 10 2.23 15.06 17.64
CA PRO A 10 0.92 15.20 17.04
C PRO A 10 1.03 15.22 15.51
N VAL A 11 0.27 14.35 14.87
CA VAL A 11 0.24 14.25 13.40
C VAL A 11 -0.36 15.53 12.83
N ARG A 12 0.39 16.22 11.98
CA ARG A 12 -0.12 17.36 11.22
C ARG A 12 -1.22 16.88 10.26
N SER A 13 -2.43 17.38 10.44
CA SER A 13 -3.57 17.10 9.56
C SER A 13 -4.44 18.36 9.43
N PRO A 14 -4.90 18.74 8.22
CA PRO A 14 -4.57 18.12 6.93
C PRO A 14 -3.08 18.28 6.56
N PHE A 15 -2.61 17.46 5.61
CA PHE A 15 -1.25 17.53 5.07
C PHE A 15 -1.26 17.54 3.53
N PRO A 16 -0.40 18.33 2.88
CA PRO A 16 -0.25 18.33 1.43
C PRO A 16 0.64 17.19 0.94
N ASP A 17 0.51 16.83 -0.34
CA ASP A 17 1.39 15.85 -1.00
C ASP A 17 2.88 16.23 -0.96
N SER A 18 3.20 17.52 -0.89
CA SER A 18 4.59 17.99 -0.81
C SER A 18 5.32 17.50 0.44
N ASP A 19 4.58 17.17 1.51
CA ASP A 19 5.15 16.56 2.72
C ASP A 19 5.57 15.09 2.46
N TYR A 20 5.08 14.49 1.36
CA TYR A 20 5.33 13.10 0.97
C TYR A 20 5.69 12.98 -0.52
N PRO A 21 6.91 13.40 -0.92
CA PRO A 21 7.33 13.37 -2.32
C PRO A 21 7.43 11.95 -2.88
N ALA A 22 7.09 11.79 -4.16
CA ALA A 22 7.18 10.50 -4.86
C ALA A 22 8.63 10.07 -5.18
N ALA A 23 9.59 11.00 -5.08
CA ALA A 23 11.01 10.75 -5.33
C ALA A 23 11.82 10.88 -4.02
N PRO A 24 12.85 10.04 -3.82
CA PRO A 24 13.16 8.85 -4.62
C PRO A 24 12.08 7.76 -4.47
N TYR A 25 11.93 6.89 -5.47
CA TYR A 25 11.02 5.74 -5.37
C TYR A 25 11.38 4.85 -4.16
N PRO A 26 10.40 4.26 -3.45
CA PRO A 26 8.96 4.25 -3.73
C PRO A 26 8.20 5.53 -3.36
N GLY A 27 8.89 6.55 -2.85
CA GLY A 27 8.31 7.77 -2.34
C GLY A 27 8.15 7.73 -0.82
N ALA A 28 8.08 8.91 -0.21
CA ALA A 28 7.79 9.06 1.20
C ALA A 28 6.34 8.63 1.50
N ARG A 29 6.13 8.02 2.65
CA ARG A 29 4.82 7.51 3.09
C ARG A 29 4.51 7.97 4.52
N PRO A 30 3.26 8.36 4.82
CA PRO A 30 2.83 8.60 6.19
C PRO A 30 3.02 7.35 7.05
N GLY A 31 3.48 7.54 8.30
CA GLY A 31 3.54 6.48 9.32
C GLY A 31 2.20 6.23 10.02
N PHE A 32 1.10 6.70 9.43
CA PHE A 32 -0.25 6.67 10.00
C PHE A 32 -1.29 6.50 8.89
N SER A 33 -2.47 5.98 9.24
CA SER A 33 -3.60 5.83 8.31
C SER A 33 -4.10 7.20 7.82
N PHE A 34 -4.56 7.30 6.58
CA PHE A 34 -5.05 8.55 6.02
C PHE A 34 -6.17 8.35 4.97
N VAL A 35 -6.96 9.39 4.77
CA VAL A 35 -7.81 9.55 3.58
C VAL A 35 -7.24 10.68 2.72
N HIS A 36 -7.17 10.46 1.42
CA HIS A 36 -6.59 11.40 0.45
C HIS A 36 -7.61 11.81 -0.60
N LEU A 37 -7.70 13.11 -0.85
CA LEU A 37 -8.51 13.69 -1.91
C LEU A 37 -7.86 14.98 -2.40
N ASP A 38 -7.73 15.12 -3.72
CA ASP A 38 -7.32 16.34 -4.42
C ASP A 38 -6.03 16.98 -3.87
N GLY A 39 -4.99 16.16 -3.70
CA GLY A 39 -3.66 16.59 -3.26
C GLY A 39 -3.50 16.81 -1.76
N VAL A 40 -4.54 16.50 -0.98
CA VAL A 40 -4.58 16.67 0.47
C VAL A 40 -4.91 15.36 1.16
N GLY A 41 -4.05 14.98 2.10
CA GLY A 41 -4.31 13.90 3.03
C GLY A 41 -4.87 14.41 4.37
N ARG A 42 -5.69 13.59 5.02
CA ARG A 42 -6.15 13.77 6.40
C ARG A 42 -5.88 12.51 7.18
N ALA A 43 -5.30 12.65 8.37
CA ALA A 43 -5.00 11.52 9.23
C ALA A 43 -6.30 10.82 9.66
N LEU A 44 -6.19 9.51 9.84
CA LEU A 44 -7.25 8.64 10.34
C LEU A 44 -6.79 7.99 11.64
N THR A 45 -7.66 8.03 12.65
CA THR A 45 -7.43 7.33 13.92
C THR A 45 -8.51 6.29 14.16
N PRO A 46 -8.16 5.08 14.64
CA PRO A 46 -9.15 4.10 15.08
C PRO A 46 -10.08 4.70 16.14
N ASP A 47 -11.39 4.46 15.99
CA ASP A 47 -12.38 4.73 17.02
C ASP A 47 -13.58 3.80 16.84
N SER A 48 -13.70 2.84 17.76
CA SER A 48 -14.83 1.89 17.77
C SER A 48 -16.18 2.52 18.14
N SER A 49 -16.20 3.78 18.60
CA SER A 49 -17.44 4.48 18.92
C SER A 49 -18.15 5.03 17.67
N VAL A 50 -17.47 5.09 16.51
CA VAL A 50 -18.08 5.53 15.26
C VAL A 50 -18.38 4.35 14.33
N PRO A 51 -19.45 4.40 13.52
CA PRO A 51 -19.86 3.26 12.68
C PRO A 51 -18.79 2.74 11.72
N SER A 52 -17.92 3.62 11.21
CA SER A 52 -16.85 3.23 10.29
C SER A 52 -15.66 2.57 10.99
N GLY A 53 -15.54 2.70 12.32
CA GLY A 53 -14.35 2.33 13.08
C GLY A 53 -13.19 3.33 13.00
N TRP A 54 -13.34 4.43 12.24
CA TRP A 54 -12.26 5.39 11.97
C TRP A 54 -12.74 6.83 12.00
N ARG A 55 -11.98 7.70 12.67
CA ARG A 55 -12.18 9.16 12.63
C ARG A 55 -11.25 9.81 11.62
N VAL A 56 -11.79 10.76 10.87
CA VAL A 56 -11.02 11.71 10.05
C VAL A 56 -10.67 12.91 10.89
N SER A 57 -9.39 13.25 10.94
CA SER A 57 -8.94 14.50 11.56
C SER A 57 -9.52 15.71 10.81
N GLY A 58 -10.28 16.54 11.54
CA GLY A 58 -10.89 17.79 11.05
C GLY A 58 -10.27 19.03 11.69
N ASP A 59 -10.86 20.20 11.40
CA ASP A 59 -10.44 21.49 11.98
C ASP A 59 -11.04 21.74 13.39
N GLY A 60 -11.83 20.79 13.90
CA GLY A 60 -12.43 20.80 15.23
C GLY A 60 -11.93 19.64 16.13
N PRO A 61 -12.18 19.71 17.45
CA PRO A 61 -11.52 18.87 18.45
C PRO A 61 -11.78 17.36 18.35
N ASP A 62 -12.89 16.93 17.72
CA ASP A 62 -13.31 15.52 17.74
C ASP A 62 -13.22 14.80 16.39
N GLY A 63 -12.82 15.49 15.31
CA GLY A 63 -12.92 14.94 13.95
C GLY A 63 -14.33 14.43 13.61
N GLY A 64 -14.46 13.69 12.50
CA GLY A 64 -15.75 13.10 12.07
C GLY A 64 -15.61 11.62 11.74
N CYS A 65 -16.72 10.88 11.76
CA CYS A 65 -16.75 9.51 11.26
C CYS A 65 -16.31 9.47 9.78
N LEU A 66 -15.44 8.53 9.41
CA LEU A 66 -14.96 8.40 8.04
C LEU A 66 -16.08 8.11 7.03
N ASP A 67 -17.06 7.27 7.38
CA ASP A 67 -18.16 6.97 6.46
C ASP A 67 -19.04 8.20 6.19
N ASP A 68 -19.26 9.07 7.18
CA ASP A 68 -19.99 10.32 6.99
C ASP A 68 -19.19 11.28 6.08
N TRP A 69 -17.89 11.42 6.34
CA TRP A 69 -16.99 12.23 5.52
C TRP A 69 -16.93 11.75 4.05
N LEU A 70 -16.98 10.43 3.83
CA LEU A 70 -17.05 9.81 2.51
C LEU A 70 -18.41 10.08 1.85
N ALA A 71 -19.51 9.94 2.59
CA ALA A 71 -20.87 10.16 2.09
C ALA A 71 -21.09 11.62 1.65
N GLU A 72 -20.59 12.60 2.41
CA GLU A 72 -20.59 14.02 2.03
C GLU A 72 -19.91 14.29 0.68
N ARG A 73 -19.00 13.40 0.27
CA ARG A 73 -18.25 13.47 -1.00
C ARG A 73 -18.77 12.50 -2.05
N GLY A 74 -19.95 11.93 -1.84
CA GLY A 74 -20.59 10.98 -2.75
C GLY A 74 -19.80 9.67 -2.93
N ALA A 75 -18.95 9.31 -1.96
CA ALA A 75 -18.08 8.14 -2.05
C ALA A 75 -18.66 6.94 -1.29
N ALA A 76 -18.32 5.73 -1.74
CA ALA A 76 -18.71 4.50 -1.05
C ALA A 76 -18.12 4.44 0.37
N PRO A 77 -18.87 3.92 1.36
CA PRO A 77 -18.38 3.71 2.73
C PRO A 77 -17.30 2.64 2.79
N MET A 78 -16.65 2.48 3.95
CA MET A 78 -15.59 1.50 4.19
C MET A 78 -16.00 0.07 3.80
N ARG A 79 -17.21 -0.36 4.19
CA ARG A 79 -17.74 -1.71 3.87
C ARG A 79 -17.97 -1.96 2.38
N GLY A 80 -18.00 -0.91 1.55
CA GLY A 80 -18.22 -1.00 0.11
C GLY A 80 -16.92 -1.01 -0.70
N ARG A 81 -15.79 -1.33 -0.07
CA ARG A 81 -14.45 -1.21 -0.65
C ARG A 81 -13.68 -2.52 -0.54
N GLN A 82 -12.86 -2.79 -1.56
CA GLN A 82 -11.96 -3.93 -1.62
C GLN A 82 -10.62 -3.59 -1.00
N LEU A 83 -10.02 -4.59 -0.35
CA LEU A 83 -8.77 -4.43 0.39
C LEU A 83 -7.59 -4.77 -0.51
N VAL A 84 -6.75 -3.78 -0.84
CA VAL A 84 -5.59 -3.97 -1.74
C VAL A 84 -4.31 -3.59 -1.01
N LEU A 85 -3.40 -4.55 -0.83
CA LEU A 85 -2.12 -4.33 -0.19
C LEU A 85 -1.21 -3.46 -1.07
N ALA A 86 -0.78 -2.33 -0.52
CA ALA A 86 0.16 -1.40 -1.10
C ALA A 86 1.47 -1.46 -0.32
N TYR A 87 2.44 -2.17 -0.87
CA TYR A 87 3.77 -2.40 -0.30
C TYR A 87 4.88 -1.62 -1.04
N GLY A 88 4.50 -0.84 -2.07
CA GLY A 88 5.38 0.00 -2.88
C GLY A 88 4.86 1.43 -3.01
N SER A 89 5.02 2.04 -4.19
CA SER A 89 4.74 3.47 -4.38
C SER A 89 3.29 3.90 -4.12
N ASN A 90 2.33 3.00 -4.19
CA ASN A 90 0.91 3.34 -3.98
C ASN A 90 0.60 3.70 -2.51
N ALA A 91 1.54 3.54 -1.57
CA ALA A 91 1.43 4.08 -0.22
C ALA A 91 1.75 5.59 -0.13
N CYS A 92 2.31 6.19 -1.19
CA CYS A 92 2.74 7.59 -1.21
C CYS A 92 1.60 8.54 -1.67
N PRO A 93 1.25 9.58 -0.89
CA PRO A 93 0.28 10.62 -1.28
C PRO A 93 0.55 11.27 -2.64
N SER A 94 1.80 11.69 -2.93
CA SER A 94 2.16 12.23 -4.25
C SER A 94 1.90 11.24 -5.39
N LYS A 95 2.08 9.93 -5.16
CA LYS A 95 1.75 8.90 -6.15
C LYS A 95 0.23 8.79 -6.35
N ILE A 96 -0.57 8.97 -5.30
CA ILE A 96 -2.04 8.98 -5.42
C ILE A 96 -2.50 10.14 -6.30
N THR A 97 -1.93 11.34 -6.14
CA THR A 97 -2.22 12.46 -7.04
C THR A 97 -1.78 12.17 -8.46
N TRP A 98 -0.60 11.57 -8.67
CA TRP A 98 -0.20 11.13 -10.00
C TRP A 98 -1.20 10.13 -10.63
N LEU A 99 -1.74 9.19 -9.85
CA LEU A 99 -2.79 8.28 -10.35
C LEU A 99 -4.05 9.04 -10.76
N ARG A 100 -4.38 10.13 -10.07
CA ARG A 100 -5.50 11.01 -10.39
C ARG A 100 -5.25 11.78 -11.69
N THR A 101 -4.09 12.42 -11.82
CA THR A 101 -3.77 13.24 -12.99
C THR A 101 -3.53 12.41 -14.25
N GLU A 102 -2.79 11.31 -14.14
CA GLU A 102 -2.34 10.54 -15.30
C GLU A 102 -3.28 9.40 -15.69
N LEU A 103 -3.95 8.78 -14.72
CA LEU A 103 -4.76 7.58 -14.94
C LEU A 103 -6.23 7.77 -14.61
N GLY A 104 -6.66 8.99 -14.23
CA GLY A 104 -8.06 9.30 -13.95
C GLY A 104 -8.61 8.67 -12.67
N LEU A 105 -7.77 8.47 -11.65
CA LEU A 105 -8.25 8.06 -10.32
C LEU A 105 -9.27 9.06 -9.77
N SER A 106 -10.46 8.60 -9.40
CA SER A 106 -11.54 9.45 -8.90
C SER A 106 -11.86 9.21 -7.43
N GLY A 107 -12.47 10.22 -6.80
CA GLY A 107 -13.00 10.15 -5.44
C GLY A 107 -11.93 10.01 -4.34
N PRO A 108 -12.34 9.90 -3.07
CA PRO A 108 -11.41 9.78 -1.96
C PRO A 108 -10.76 8.40 -1.89
N VAL A 109 -9.45 8.37 -1.64
CA VAL A 109 -8.64 7.18 -1.44
C VAL A 109 -8.43 6.97 0.05
N VAL A 110 -8.84 5.83 0.58
CA VAL A 110 -8.61 5.48 1.99
C VAL A 110 -7.45 4.51 2.07
N VAL A 111 -6.44 4.86 2.87
CA VAL A 111 -5.21 4.08 3.07
C VAL A 111 -5.00 3.87 4.55
N LEU A 112 -5.06 2.61 5.00
CA LEU A 112 -4.81 2.27 6.39
C LEU A 112 -3.42 1.67 6.55
N THR A 113 -2.71 2.02 7.61
CA THR A 113 -1.46 1.34 7.97
C THR A 113 -1.77 -0.08 8.40
N ALA A 114 -0.96 -1.03 7.92
CA ALA A 114 -1.10 -2.44 8.20
C ALA A 114 0.23 -3.02 8.65
N ARG A 115 0.22 -3.69 9.80
CA ARG A 115 1.30 -4.55 10.24
C ARG A 115 1.15 -5.89 9.54
N CYS A 116 2.08 -6.21 8.66
CA CYS A 116 2.10 -7.44 7.87
C CYS A 116 3.13 -8.41 8.44
N THR A 117 2.70 -9.60 8.82
CA THR A 117 3.58 -10.70 9.23
C THR A 117 3.61 -11.75 8.12
N GLY A 118 4.80 -12.28 7.81
CA GLY A 118 4.97 -13.31 6.79
C GLY A 118 5.10 -12.77 5.37
N LEU A 119 5.17 -11.45 5.19
CA LEU A 119 5.28 -10.77 3.90
C LEU A 119 6.42 -9.75 3.93
N SER A 120 7.05 -9.53 2.78
CA SER A 120 8.06 -8.49 2.63
C SER A 120 8.01 -7.86 1.25
N ALA A 121 8.19 -6.53 1.21
CA ALA A 121 8.48 -5.83 -0.02
C ALA A 121 9.96 -5.99 -0.37
N VAL A 122 10.24 -6.55 -1.55
CA VAL A 122 11.59 -6.74 -2.06
C VAL A 122 11.76 -6.08 -3.41
N TRP A 123 13.00 -5.83 -3.78
CA TRP A 123 13.31 -5.24 -5.07
C TRP A 123 13.15 -6.26 -6.21
N ALA A 124 12.57 -5.85 -7.33
CA ALA A 124 12.47 -6.68 -8.53
C ALA A 124 13.82 -6.81 -9.26
N ALA A 125 14.03 -7.89 -10.00
CA ALA A 125 15.23 -8.10 -10.81
C ALA A 125 15.32 -7.15 -12.02
N GLY A 126 14.18 -6.77 -12.61
CA GLY A 126 14.12 -5.84 -13.73
C GLY A 126 14.11 -4.37 -13.31
N LEU A 127 14.54 -3.50 -14.23
CA LEU A 127 14.44 -2.04 -14.09
C LEU A 127 13.22 -1.51 -14.86
N ARG A 128 12.64 -0.41 -14.38
CA ARG A 128 11.62 0.36 -15.10
C ARG A 128 12.26 1.03 -16.32
N VAL A 129 11.61 0.90 -17.48
CA VAL A 129 12.13 1.42 -18.75
C VAL A 129 12.28 2.94 -18.74
N HIS A 130 11.37 3.68 -18.10
CA HIS A 130 11.31 5.14 -18.24
C HIS A 130 12.26 5.90 -17.32
N ASP A 131 12.67 5.34 -16.18
CA ASP A 131 13.52 6.03 -15.20
C ASP A 131 14.65 5.16 -14.63
N GLY A 132 14.76 3.91 -15.10
CA GLY A 132 15.79 2.96 -14.64
C GLY A 132 15.64 2.54 -13.18
N GLN A 133 14.53 2.88 -12.53
CA GLN A 133 14.28 2.56 -11.13
C GLN A 133 13.90 1.10 -10.96
N ARG A 134 14.31 0.50 -9.84
CA ARG A 134 13.92 -0.86 -9.49
C ARG A 134 12.54 -0.83 -8.82
N PRO A 135 11.50 -1.48 -9.36
CA PRO A 135 10.20 -1.53 -8.72
C PRO A 135 10.20 -2.50 -7.54
N ALA A 136 9.25 -2.31 -6.63
CA ALA A 136 9.02 -3.20 -5.50
C ALA A 136 8.09 -4.35 -5.93
N VAL A 137 8.32 -5.55 -5.42
CA VAL A 137 7.50 -6.75 -5.61
C VAL A 137 7.30 -7.42 -4.25
N LEU A 138 6.25 -8.22 -4.11
CA LEU A 138 5.90 -8.88 -2.86
C LEU A 138 6.42 -10.31 -2.83
N VAL A 139 6.95 -10.75 -1.69
CA VAL A 139 7.30 -12.16 -1.46
C VAL A 139 6.72 -12.67 -0.15
N ALA A 140 6.54 -13.99 -0.06
CA ALA A 140 6.40 -14.65 1.22
C ALA A 140 7.71 -14.57 1.99
N ALA A 141 7.63 -14.17 3.25
CA ALA A 141 8.77 -14.01 4.13
C ALA A 141 8.42 -14.48 5.56
N PRO A 142 8.34 -15.81 5.80
CA PRO A 142 7.99 -16.35 7.10
C PRO A 142 8.85 -15.77 8.23
N GLY A 143 8.21 -15.34 9.32
CA GLY A 143 8.87 -14.73 10.48
C GLY A 143 9.26 -13.26 10.31
N VAL A 144 9.12 -12.68 9.12
CA VAL A 144 9.33 -11.24 8.89
C VAL A 144 8.06 -10.47 9.27
N VAL A 145 8.25 -9.28 9.84
CA VAL A 145 7.18 -8.32 10.09
C VAL A 145 7.56 -6.99 9.46
N GLU A 146 6.68 -6.44 8.62
CA GLU A 146 6.84 -5.13 7.99
C GLU A 146 5.57 -4.29 8.14
N GLU A 147 5.73 -2.97 8.08
CA GLU A 147 4.62 -2.05 7.94
C GLU A 147 4.39 -1.71 6.46
N HIS A 148 3.16 -1.94 6.03
CA HIS A 148 2.66 -1.65 4.69
C HIS A 148 1.38 -0.84 4.79
N ALA A 149 0.80 -0.52 3.63
CA ALA A 149 -0.48 0.16 3.53
C ALA A 149 -1.53 -0.79 2.96
N LEU A 150 -2.77 -0.63 3.40
CA LEU A 150 -3.94 -1.31 2.84
C LEU A 150 -4.88 -0.26 2.27
N TRP A 151 -5.07 -0.29 0.95
CA TRP A 151 -6.08 0.51 0.29
C TRP A 151 -7.46 -0.11 0.53
N PHE A 152 -8.41 0.73 0.93
CA PHE A 152 -9.83 0.43 0.84
C PHE A 152 -10.32 1.05 -0.49
N ALA A 153 -10.13 0.30 -1.56
CA ALA A 153 -10.36 0.75 -2.93
C ALA A 153 -11.81 0.49 -3.37
N THR A 154 -12.43 1.46 -4.05
CA THR A 154 -13.62 1.14 -4.86
C THR A 154 -13.22 0.30 -6.08
N PRO A 155 -14.16 -0.35 -6.78
CA PRO A 155 -13.85 -1.08 -8.01
C PRO A 155 -13.19 -0.21 -9.06
N GLU A 156 -13.65 1.03 -9.20
CA GLU A 156 -13.11 2.01 -10.15
C GLU A 156 -11.66 2.35 -9.79
N GLN A 157 -11.37 2.56 -8.50
CA GLN A 157 -10.01 2.79 -8.02
C GLN A 157 -9.12 1.57 -8.26
N ARG A 158 -9.60 0.35 -7.99
CA ARG A 158 -8.86 -0.88 -8.28
C ARG A 158 -8.61 -1.06 -9.78
N ARG A 159 -9.55 -0.71 -10.67
CA ARG A 159 -9.30 -0.73 -12.13
C ARG A 159 -8.23 0.28 -12.56
N VAL A 160 -8.10 1.40 -11.85
CA VAL A 160 -6.98 2.35 -12.06
C VAL A 160 -5.66 1.72 -11.61
N LEU A 161 -5.65 1.03 -10.46
CA LEU A 161 -4.49 0.26 -10.00
C LEU A 161 -4.12 -0.85 -11.02
N ASP A 162 -5.09 -1.57 -11.58
CA ASP A 162 -4.84 -2.60 -12.61
C ASP A 162 -4.07 -2.03 -13.81
N ARG A 163 -4.43 -0.83 -14.27
CA ARG A 163 -3.69 -0.12 -15.33
C ARG A 163 -2.32 0.34 -14.87
N CYS A 164 -2.23 0.95 -13.68
CA CYS A 164 -0.97 1.43 -13.11
C CYS A 164 0.06 0.30 -12.99
N GLU A 165 -0.37 -0.85 -12.47
CA GLU A 165 0.46 -2.03 -12.30
C GLU A 165 0.67 -2.78 -13.62
N GLY A 166 -0.16 -2.55 -14.64
CA GLY A 166 -0.09 -3.29 -15.90
C GLY A 166 -0.40 -4.77 -15.67
N ARG A 167 -1.57 -5.00 -15.08
CA ARG A 167 -2.11 -6.31 -14.76
C ARG A 167 -2.08 -7.23 -15.99
N GLY A 168 -1.63 -8.47 -15.80
CA GLY A 168 -1.50 -9.48 -16.85
C GLY A 168 -0.21 -9.37 -17.68
N VAL A 169 0.62 -8.34 -17.44
CA VAL A 169 1.92 -8.17 -18.13
C VAL A 169 3.06 -8.02 -17.13
N ARG A 170 2.96 -7.06 -16.21
CA ARG A 170 4.02 -6.78 -15.22
C ARG A 170 3.68 -7.43 -13.88
N TYR A 171 2.46 -7.21 -13.42
CA TYR A 171 1.94 -7.82 -12.19
C TYR A 171 0.68 -8.62 -12.49
N ARG A 172 0.38 -9.58 -11.61
CA ARG A 172 -0.87 -10.34 -11.56
C ARG A 172 -1.63 -9.92 -10.31
N LEU A 173 -2.94 -9.73 -10.43
CA LEU A 173 -3.78 -9.49 -9.26
C LEU A 173 -4.05 -10.84 -8.60
N VAL A 174 -3.81 -10.95 -7.30
CA VAL A 174 -3.97 -12.20 -6.55
C VAL A 174 -4.77 -11.99 -5.28
N HIS A 175 -5.49 -13.02 -4.86
CA HIS A 175 -5.94 -13.15 -3.48
C HIS A 175 -4.87 -13.89 -2.67
N LEU A 176 -4.50 -13.30 -1.54
CA LEU A 176 -3.58 -13.90 -0.56
C LEU A 176 -4.34 -14.93 0.31
N HIS A 177 -3.73 -16.10 0.51
CA HIS A 177 -4.33 -17.26 1.20
C HIS A 177 -3.38 -17.97 2.15
N GLY A 178 -2.13 -17.52 2.31
CA GLY A 178 -1.16 -18.19 3.14
C GLY A 178 -1.32 -17.87 4.63
N ASP A 179 -0.28 -18.22 5.38
CA ASP A 179 -0.21 -17.99 6.83
C ASP A 179 0.16 -16.53 7.19
N GLU A 180 0.35 -15.67 6.19
CA GLU A 180 0.50 -14.25 6.41
C GLU A 180 -0.67 -13.66 7.21
N ARG A 181 -0.37 -12.59 7.95
CA ARG A 181 -1.35 -11.84 8.74
C ARG A 181 -1.22 -10.38 8.39
N VAL A 182 -2.35 -9.74 8.13
CA VAL A 182 -2.45 -8.30 7.90
C VAL A 182 -3.29 -7.76 9.05
N ARG A 183 -2.68 -6.97 9.94
CA ARG A 183 -3.36 -6.38 11.10
C ARG A 183 -3.39 -4.87 11.00
N LEU A 184 -4.57 -4.29 11.14
CA LEU A 184 -4.78 -2.83 11.11
C LEU A 184 -4.64 -2.23 12.51
N ALA A 185 -4.51 -0.90 12.58
CA ALA A 185 -4.32 -0.19 13.84
C ALA A 185 -5.56 -0.23 14.77
N ASP A 186 -6.75 -0.47 14.22
CA ASP A 186 -7.98 -0.74 15.00
C ASP A 186 -8.00 -2.16 15.62
N GLY A 187 -6.95 -2.94 15.39
CA GLY A 187 -6.81 -4.31 15.86
C GLY A 187 -7.45 -5.36 14.96
N SER A 188 -8.18 -4.96 13.92
CA SER A 188 -8.80 -5.89 12.97
C SER A 188 -7.76 -6.63 12.12
N GLU A 189 -8.10 -7.85 11.72
CA GLU A 189 -7.28 -8.69 10.85
C GLU A 189 -8.09 -9.10 9.61
N PRO A 190 -8.17 -8.23 8.59
CA PRO A 190 -8.94 -8.53 7.40
C PRO A 190 -8.45 -9.80 6.70
N ARG A 191 -9.42 -10.60 6.25
CA ARG A 191 -9.19 -11.73 5.33
C ARG A 191 -9.49 -11.29 3.90
N ARG A 192 -9.05 -12.06 2.91
CA ARG A 192 -9.26 -11.79 1.46
C ARG A 192 -8.58 -10.51 0.98
N VAL A 193 -7.34 -10.28 1.42
CA VAL A 193 -6.54 -9.15 0.93
C VAL A 193 -6.08 -9.44 -0.52
N LEU A 194 -6.32 -8.47 -1.40
CA LEU A 194 -5.79 -8.46 -2.74
C LEU A 194 -4.35 -7.92 -2.74
N ALA A 195 -3.51 -8.43 -3.61
CA ALA A 195 -2.19 -7.87 -3.87
C ALA A 195 -1.85 -7.96 -5.36
N TYR A 196 -0.96 -7.09 -5.81
CA TYR A 196 -0.31 -7.24 -7.11
C TYR A 196 0.98 -8.04 -6.89
N ALA A 197 1.04 -9.27 -7.39
CA ALA A 197 2.25 -10.12 -7.34
C ALA A 197 2.99 -10.08 -8.68
N ALA A 198 4.24 -10.54 -8.70
CA ALA A 198 5.05 -10.60 -9.92
C ALA A 198 4.40 -11.50 -10.97
N ALA A 199 4.31 -11.05 -12.24
CA ALA A 199 3.78 -11.86 -13.34
C ALA A 199 4.86 -12.47 -14.26
N GLY A 200 6.12 -12.06 -14.13
CA GLY A 200 7.19 -12.56 -15.00
C GLY A 200 8.59 -12.11 -14.58
N PRO A 201 9.64 -12.51 -15.32
CA PRO A 201 11.03 -12.38 -14.90
C PRO A 201 11.48 -10.95 -14.57
N GLN A 202 10.95 -9.94 -15.27
CA GLN A 202 11.25 -8.53 -14.98
C GLN A 202 10.68 -8.03 -13.64
N ARG A 203 9.70 -8.75 -13.09
CA ARG A 203 9.13 -8.51 -11.76
C ARG A 203 9.42 -9.65 -10.79
N ALA A 204 10.22 -10.64 -11.18
CA ALA A 204 10.70 -11.61 -10.21
C ALA A 204 11.53 -10.90 -9.12
N PRO A 205 11.49 -11.35 -7.86
CA PRO A 205 12.39 -10.87 -6.82
C PRO A 205 13.85 -10.92 -7.26
N LEU A 206 14.62 -9.87 -6.97
CA LEU A 206 16.07 -9.85 -7.16
C LEU A 206 16.74 -10.67 -6.06
N LEU A 207 17.54 -11.66 -6.45
CA LEU A 207 18.39 -12.43 -5.57
C LEU A 207 19.83 -11.91 -5.62
N VAL A 208 20.37 -11.55 -4.46
CA VAL A 208 21.80 -11.30 -4.26
C VAL A 208 22.29 -12.35 -3.27
N ASP A 209 23.34 -13.09 -3.65
CA ASP A 209 23.83 -14.25 -2.90
C ASP A 209 22.72 -15.27 -2.55
N GLY A 210 21.80 -15.47 -3.51
CA GLY A 210 20.66 -16.38 -3.37
C GLY A 210 19.53 -15.89 -2.45
N ARG A 211 19.55 -14.64 -1.99
CA ARG A 211 18.55 -14.09 -1.07
C ARG A 211 17.81 -12.88 -1.66
N PRO A 212 16.48 -12.78 -1.48
CA PRO A 212 15.73 -11.58 -1.85
C PRO A 212 16.25 -10.33 -1.13
N VAL A 213 16.35 -9.22 -1.85
CA VAL A 213 16.79 -7.93 -1.28
C VAL A 213 15.58 -7.12 -0.84
N ARG A 214 15.41 -6.93 0.47
CA ARG A 214 14.28 -6.16 1.02
C ARG A 214 14.40 -4.67 0.73
N CYS A 215 13.27 -4.05 0.40
CA CYS A 215 13.17 -2.61 0.19
C CYS A 215 13.51 -1.80 1.45
N LEU A 216 13.32 -2.37 2.64
CA LEU A 216 13.65 -1.73 3.91
C LEU A 216 15.15 -1.74 4.22
N ASP A 217 15.89 -2.70 3.67
CA ASP A 217 17.32 -2.86 3.98
C ASP A 217 18.22 -2.09 3.01
N VAL A 218 17.73 -1.83 1.80
CA VAL A 218 18.51 -1.22 0.72
C VAL A 218 17.67 -0.14 0.05
N ASP A 219 18.18 1.09 0.04
CA ASP A 219 17.50 2.19 -0.66
C ASP A 219 17.53 2.01 -2.18
N GLN A 220 16.76 2.84 -2.89
CA GLN A 220 16.59 2.72 -4.33
C GLN A 220 17.88 2.98 -5.13
N LEU A 221 18.75 3.89 -4.67
CA LEU A 221 19.97 4.23 -5.38
C LEU A 221 20.93 3.03 -5.35
N ALA A 222 21.10 2.44 -4.16
CA ALA A 222 21.88 1.22 -3.96
C ALA A 222 21.24 0.03 -4.70
N ALA A 223 19.93 -0.15 -4.59
CA ALA A 223 19.22 -1.26 -5.22
C ALA A 223 19.39 -1.26 -6.74
N ARG A 224 19.39 -0.08 -7.39
CA ARG A 224 19.63 0.05 -8.83
C ARG A 224 21.01 -0.46 -9.26
N ALA A 225 22.03 -0.30 -8.42
CA ALA A 225 23.39 -0.74 -8.70
C ALA A 225 23.63 -2.22 -8.41
N LEU A 226 22.71 -2.91 -7.72
CA LEU A 226 22.85 -4.33 -7.41
C LEU A 226 22.80 -5.20 -8.67
N LEU A 227 23.74 -6.14 -8.73
CA LEU A 227 23.77 -7.24 -9.67
C LEU A 227 23.29 -8.51 -8.95
N GLY A 228 22.46 -9.28 -9.63
CA GLY A 228 21.88 -10.49 -9.09
C GLY A 228 21.05 -11.22 -10.13
N THR A 229 20.34 -12.26 -9.72
CA THR A 229 19.52 -13.07 -10.61
C THR A 229 18.03 -12.93 -10.24
N PRO A 230 17.11 -13.09 -11.20
CA PRO A 230 15.70 -13.24 -10.87
C PRO A 230 15.48 -14.54 -10.08
N SER A 231 14.61 -14.48 -9.08
CA SER A 231 14.07 -15.66 -8.40
C SER A 231 13.12 -16.43 -9.32
N ASP A 232 13.03 -17.75 -9.12
CA ASP A 232 12.06 -18.61 -9.83
C ASP A 232 10.62 -18.40 -9.35
N GLY A 233 10.42 -17.75 -8.20
CA GLY A 233 9.10 -17.46 -7.65
C GLY A 233 9.10 -16.42 -6.53
N ASP A 234 7.89 -16.06 -6.10
CA ASP A 234 7.62 -15.12 -5.00
C ASP A 234 7.28 -15.82 -3.67
N GLY A 235 7.06 -17.14 -3.70
CA GLY A 235 6.71 -17.95 -2.53
C GLY A 235 5.30 -17.70 -1.97
N LEU A 236 4.50 -16.85 -2.62
CA LEU A 236 3.17 -16.48 -2.14
C LEU A 236 2.19 -17.64 -2.34
N VAL A 237 1.45 -17.99 -1.27
CA VAL A 237 0.28 -18.86 -1.38
C VAL A 237 -0.91 -18.01 -1.78
N CYS A 238 -1.26 -18.03 -3.06
CA CYS A 238 -2.26 -17.13 -3.61
C CYS A 238 -3.00 -17.71 -4.81
N THR A 239 -4.17 -17.15 -5.11
CA THR A 239 -4.92 -17.43 -6.33
C THR A 239 -4.88 -16.22 -7.24
N GLU A 240 -4.42 -16.39 -8.47
CA GLU A 240 -4.49 -15.34 -9.49
C GLU A 240 -5.92 -15.09 -9.94
N ILE A 241 -6.27 -13.82 -10.06
CA ILE A 241 -7.56 -13.35 -10.55
C ILE A 241 -7.34 -12.93 -12.00
N THR A 242 -8.06 -13.55 -12.93
CA THR A 242 -7.98 -13.23 -14.37
C THR A 242 -9.11 -12.31 -14.84
N GLY A 243 -10.14 -12.10 -14.01
CA GLY A 243 -11.29 -11.23 -14.29
C GLY A 243 -11.53 -10.16 -13.22
N GLU A 244 -12.79 -9.79 -13.00
CA GLU A 244 -13.15 -8.95 -11.86
C GLU A 244 -13.05 -9.77 -10.56
N PRO A 245 -12.43 -9.23 -9.49
CA PRO A 245 -12.40 -9.91 -8.19
C PRO A 245 -13.80 -9.99 -7.56
N ASP A 246 -14.06 -11.09 -6.87
CA ASP A 246 -15.27 -11.29 -6.08
C ASP A 246 -15.31 -10.32 -4.87
N TRP A 247 -16.51 -10.17 -4.28
CA TRP A 247 -16.77 -9.37 -3.09
C TRP A 247 -16.94 -10.25 -1.84
#